data_AF-A0A6N0ZHR5-F1
#
_entry.id   AF-A0A6N0ZHR5-F1
#
_cell.length_a   1.000
_cell.length_b   1.000
_cell.length_c   1.000
_cell.angle_alpha   90.00
_cell.angle_beta   90.00
_cell.angle_gamma   90.00
#
_symmetry.space_group_name_H-M   'P 1'
#
loop_
_entity.id
_entity.type
_entity.pdbx_description
1 polymer ?
#
loop_
_entity_poly.entity_id
_entity_poly.type
_entity_poly.pdbx_seq_one_letter_code
_entity_poly.pdbx_strand_id
1 'polypeptide(L)'
;MGNSLLRAGFRATLLATAWGLALTPAFAQVAPVPQADVQAARERMAATLNAIAGAGDRGPAAVPELRNLPQPAAKAPNLGGLAPGQGPTGPSGRPAANADVPELMVFVSFSLPRKTLQRIVRQSERSGAVLILRGLTGHSLTQTGEEIARLIGERNVMVLIHPPAFQQFQVRQVPSLVLARSESAVQIDEDGCAPAASFIRVDGDVGQDYALELIERQAPAWADIARRLAARLAGPRP
;
A
#
# COMPACT_ATOMS: atom_id res chain seq x y z
N MET A 1 20.96 67.68 -21.84
CA MET A 1 19.92 66.66 -22.09
C MET A 1 20.01 65.61 -20.99
N GLY A 2 18.91 65.32 -20.30
CA GLY A 2 18.81 64.20 -19.36
C GLY A 2 18.72 64.60 -17.89
N ASN A 3 17.51 64.91 -17.43
CA ASN A 3 17.15 65.14 -16.04
C ASN A 3 17.43 63.92 -15.16
N SER A 4 17.90 64.13 -13.92
CA SER A 4 17.76 63.13 -12.87
C SER A 4 17.76 63.74 -11.46
N LEU A 5 16.70 63.39 -10.73
CA LEU A 5 16.60 63.26 -9.26
C LEU A 5 16.34 64.52 -8.41
N LEU A 6 15.07 64.94 -8.37
CA LEU A 6 14.48 65.51 -7.15
C LEU A 6 13.97 64.37 -6.25
N ARG A 7 14.60 64.18 -5.10
CA ARG A 7 14.08 63.36 -3.99
C ARG A 7 13.04 64.16 -3.22
N ALA A 8 11.76 63.88 -3.44
CA ALA A 8 10.68 64.32 -2.57
C ALA A 8 10.50 63.31 -1.42
N GLY A 9 10.84 63.73 -0.21
CA GLY A 9 10.61 62.95 1.02
C GLY A 9 9.16 63.01 1.44
N PHE A 10 8.43 61.90 1.26
CA PHE A 10 7.09 61.72 1.80
C PHE A 10 7.20 61.07 3.19
N ARG A 11 6.97 61.87 4.24
CA ARG A 11 6.77 61.38 5.60
C ARG A 11 5.34 60.84 5.70
N ALA A 12 5.19 59.53 5.57
CA ALA A 12 3.93 58.84 5.86
C ALA A 12 3.96 58.29 7.28
N THR A 13 3.29 59.00 8.19
CA THR A 13 3.04 58.59 9.57
C THR A 13 1.97 57.49 9.57
N LEU A 14 2.39 56.23 9.66
CA LEU A 14 1.49 55.09 9.88
C LEU A 14 1.34 54.86 11.38
N LEU A 15 0.19 55.28 11.92
CA LEU A 15 -0.30 54.86 13.23
C LEU A 15 -0.70 53.38 13.14
N ALA A 16 0.18 52.49 13.58
CA ALA A 16 -0.14 51.09 13.78
C ALA A 16 -0.74 50.91 15.18
N THR A 17 -2.07 50.84 15.26
CA THR A 17 -2.76 50.35 16.47
C THR A 17 -2.60 48.84 16.55
N ALA A 18 -1.65 48.38 17.36
CA ALA A 18 -1.47 46.97 17.67
C ALA A 18 -2.53 46.50 18.68
N TRP A 19 -3.57 45.83 18.21
CA TRP A 19 -4.42 45.00 19.06
C TRP A 19 -3.71 43.66 19.27
N GLY A 20 -2.96 43.55 20.36
CA GLY A 20 -2.37 42.28 20.80
C GLY A 20 -3.42 41.38 21.43
N LEU A 21 -4.08 40.52 20.64
CA LEU A 21 -4.68 39.30 21.17
C LEU A 21 -3.56 38.27 21.35
N ALA A 22 -3.09 38.08 22.58
CA ALA A 22 -2.25 36.95 22.93
C ALA A 22 -3.10 35.68 22.94
N LEU A 23 -3.11 34.92 21.84
CA LEU A 23 -3.53 33.52 21.86
C LEU A 23 -2.40 32.69 22.47
N THR A 24 -2.55 32.33 23.74
CA THR A 24 -1.70 31.35 24.40
C THR A 24 -1.97 29.95 23.80
N PRO A 25 -0.97 29.23 23.27
CA PRO A 25 -1.16 27.84 22.90
C PRO A 25 -1.33 27.01 24.18
N ALA A 26 -2.51 26.40 24.33
CA ALA A 26 -2.74 25.37 25.34
C ALA A 26 -2.00 24.10 24.93
N PHE A 27 -0.75 23.97 25.37
CA PHE A 27 -0.05 22.69 25.32
C PHE A 27 -0.80 21.70 26.23
N ALA A 28 -1.37 20.65 25.64
CA ALA A 28 -1.89 19.52 26.38
C ALA A 28 -0.72 18.83 27.10
N GLN A 29 -0.58 19.11 28.39
CA GLN A 29 0.40 18.46 29.26
C GLN A 29 -0.07 17.01 29.46
N VAL A 30 0.60 16.05 28.82
CA VAL A 30 0.46 14.63 29.18
C VAL A 30 1.03 14.50 30.58
N ALA A 31 0.17 14.35 31.59
CA ALA A 31 0.60 14.22 32.97
C ALA A 31 1.57 13.02 33.09
N PRO A 32 2.74 13.18 33.72
CA PRO A 32 3.64 12.06 33.98
C PRO A 32 2.93 11.06 34.88
N VAL A 33 2.98 9.78 34.51
CA VAL A 33 2.36 8.69 35.26
C VAL A 33 2.92 8.70 36.69
N PRO A 34 2.07 8.82 37.74
CA PRO A 34 2.51 8.83 39.12
C PRO A 34 3.31 7.55 39.45
N GLN A 35 4.44 7.69 40.16
CA GLN A 35 5.30 6.55 40.49
C GLN A 35 4.58 5.46 41.29
N ALA A 36 3.54 5.81 42.05
CA ALA A 36 2.68 4.88 42.77
C ALA A 36 1.93 3.91 41.84
N ASP A 37 1.48 4.35 40.67
CA ASP A 37 0.78 3.48 39.71
C ASP A 37 1.73 2.47 39.07
N VAL A 38 2.98 2.88 38.81
CA VAL A 38 4.04 2.00 38.29
C VAL A 38 4.42 0.94 39.34
N GLN A 39 4.46 1.30 40.62
CA GLN A 39 4.71 0.37 41.72
C GLN A 39 3.56 -0.63 41.87
N ALA A 40 2.31 -0.16 41.88
CA ALA A 40 1.13 -1.03 41.94
C ALA A 40 1.06 -2.00 40.74
N ALA A 41 1.45 -1.55 39.54
CA ALA A 41 1.54 -2.43 38.36
C ALA A 41 2.61 -3.52 38.52
N ARG A 42 3.78 -3.18 39.08
CA ARG A 42 4.85 -4.15 39.37
C ARG A 42 4.44 -5.17 40.41
N GLU A 43 3.76 -4.75 41.47
CA GLU A 43 3.26 -5.65 42.51
C GLU A 43 2.24 -6.64 41.98
N ARG A 44 1.30 -6.19 41.12
CA ARG A 44 0.35 -7.08 40.44
C ARG A 44 1.05 -8.11 39.55
N MET A 45 2.11 -7.70 38.87
CA MET A 45 2.92 -8.60 38.02
C MET A 45 3.73 -9.61 38.86
N ALA A 46 4.31 -9.17 39.98
CA ALA A 46 5.02 -10.05 40.90
C ALA A 46 4.07 -11.07 41.57
N ALA A 47 2.86 -10.64 41.95
CA ALA A 47 1.84 -11.52 42.52
C ALA A 47 1.39 -12.61 41.52
N THR A 48 1.23 -12.25 40.24
CA THR A 48 0.90 -13.22 39.18
C THR A 48 2.05 -14.19 38.92
N LEU A 49 3.29 -13.73 38.92
CA LEU A 49 4.48 -14.59 38.80
C LEU A 49 4.64 -15.55 39.98
N ASN A 50 4.32 -15.12 41.20
CA ASN A 50 4.34 -16.00 42.37
C ASN A 50 3.17 -17.01 42.37
N ALA A 51 2.01 -16.63 41.84
CA ALA A 51 0.87 -17.53 41.69
C ALA A 51 1.15 -18.68 40.70
N ILE A 52 1.95 -18.45 39.66
CA ILE A 52 2.40 -19.52 38.74
C ILE A 52 3.56 -20.35 39.31
N ALA A 53 4.43 -19.77 40.15
CA ALA A 53 5.56 -20.48 40.76
C ALA A 53 5.12 -21.53 41.81
N GLY A 54 3.90 -21.40 42.37
CA GLY A 54 3.28 -22.40 43.24
C GLY A 54 2.77 -23.67 42.55
N ALA A 55 2.87 -23.77 41.22
CA ALA A 55 2.51 -24.98 40.46
C ALA A 55 3.71 -25.95 40.29
N GLY A 56 4.71 -25.86 41.16
CA GLY A 56 5.95 -26.63 41.13
C GLY A 56 5.89 -28.03 41.77
N ASP A 57 4.75 -28.72 41.77
CA ASP A 57 4.66 -30.13 42.22
C ASP A 57 3.71 -31.01 41.38
N ARG A 58 3.74 -30.83 40.06
CA ARG A 58 3.31 -31.89 39.15
C ARG A 58 4.50 -32.22 38.27
N GLY A 59 5.04 -33.44 38.44
CA GLY A 59 6.07 -34.00 37.58
C GLY A 59 5.71 -33.87 36.10
N PRO A 60 6.69 -34.05 35.18
CA PRO A 60 6.48 -33.78 33.77
C PRO A 60 5.24 -34.51 33.30
N ALA A 61 4.19 -33.75 32.94
CA ALA A 61 3.06 -34.28 32.21
C ALA A 61 3.64 -34.88 30.93
N ALA A 62 3.75 -36.20 30.90
CA ALA A 62 4.16 -36.94 29.73
C ALA A 62 3.26 -36.47 28.59
N VAL A 63 3.86 -35.74 27.64
CA VAL A 63 3.20 -35.40 26.38
C VAL A 63 2.78 -36.74 25.78
N PRO A 64 1.47 -37.02 25.59
CA PRO A 64 1.06 -38.28 25.01
C PRO A 64 1.72 -38.40 23.64
N GLU A 65 2.47 -39.48 23.40
CA GLU A 65 3.05 -39.72 22.08
C GLU A 65 1.91 -39.73 21.04
N LEU A 66 2.01 -38.87 20.02
CA LEU A 66 1.01 -38.76 18.93
C LEU A 66 0.70 -40.10 18.24
N ARG A 67 1.52 -41.12 18.46
CA ARG A 67 1.40 -42.47 17.90
C ARG A 67 0.30 -43.32 18.56
N ASN A 68 -0.12 -42.97 19.78
CA ASN A 68 -1.14 -43.72 20.55
C ASN A 68 -2.50 -43.02 20.60
N LEU A 69 -2.76 -42.06 19.70
CA LEU A 69 -4.09 -41.49 19.54
C LEU A 69 -5.03 -42.53 18.91
N PRO A 70 -6.26 -42.72 19.43
CA PRO A 70 -7.26 -43.56 18.79
C PRO A 70 -7.51 -43.05 17.37
N GLN A 71 -7.30 -43.90 16.37
CA GLN A 71 -7.55 -43.53 14.98
C GLN A 71 -9.08 -43.41 14.75
N PRO A 72 -9.55 -42.36 14.06
CA PRO A 72 -10.96 -42.24 13.71
C PRO A 72 -11.40 -43.45 12.86
N ALA A 73 -12.48 -44.12 13.26
CA ALA A 73 -13.04 -45.27 12.52
C ALA A 73 -13.62 -44.91 11.13
N ALA A 74 -13.63 -43.63 10.77
CA ALA A 74 -14.10 -43.16 9.48
C ALA A 74 -12.94 -43.12 8.46
N LYS A 75 -13.01 -44.00 7.46
CA LYS A 75 -12.11 -43.97 6.31
C LYS A 75 -12.28 -42.65 5.57
N ALA A 76 -11.22 -41.85 5.48
CA ALA A 76 -11.25 -40.58 4.74
C ALA A 76 -11.72 -40.83 3.29
N PRO A 77 -12.69 -40.05 2.76
CA PRO A 77 -13.11 -40.17 1.38
C PRO A 77 -11.90 -39.94 0.45
N ASN A 78 -11.71 -40.82 -0.54
CA ASN A 78 -10.67 -40.66 -1.55
C ASN A 78 -11.00 -39.44 -2.43
N LEU A 79 -10.42 -38.29 -2.10
CA LEU A 79 -10.55 -37.04 -2.87
C LEU A 79 -9.83 -37.09 -4.22
N GLY A 80 -9.07 -38.15 -4.51
CA GLY A 80 -8.37 -38.34 -5.79
C GLY A 80 -9.28 -38.62 -7.00
N GLY A 81 -10.60 -38.70 -6.81
CA GLY A 81 -11.58 -38.92 -7.88
C GLY A 81 -12.54 -37.75 -8.13
N LEU A 82 -12.43 -36.65 -7.38
CA LEU A 82 -13.30 -35.48 -7.54
C LEU A 82 -12.51 -34.39 -8.28
N ALA A 83 -12.88 -34.21 -9.56
CA ALA A 83 -12.45 -33.18 -10.50
C ALA A 83 -11.07 -33.39 -11.19
N PRO A 84 -11.06 -33.85 -12.46
CA PRO A 84 -9.97 -33.52 -13.36
C PRO A 84 -10.10 -32.04 -13.76
N GLY A 85 -9.16 -31.23 -13.30
CA GLY A 85 -8.90 -29.90 -13.85
C GLY A 85 -9.66 -28.74 -13.20
N GLN A 86 -9.16 -28.28 -12.04
CA GLN A 86 -9.05 -26.86 -11.67
C GLN A 86 -8.50 -26.82 -10.24
N GLY A 87 -7.19 -26.57 -10.12
CA GLY A 87 -6.57 -26.33 -8.82
C GLY A 87 -7.20 -25.10 -8.15
N PRO A 88 -7.37 -25.08 -6.82
CA PRO A 88 -7.93 -23.94 -6.13
C PRO A 88 -6.95 -22.76 -6.21
N THR A 89 -7.14 -21.89 -7.22
CA THR A 89 -6.61 -20.52 -7.21
C THR A 89 -7.68 -19.61 -6.64
N GLY A 90 -7.91 -19.75 -5.34
CA GLY A 90 -8.64 -18.78 -4.53
C GLY A 90 -7.67 -18.18 -3.51
N PRO A 91 -7.69 -16.86 -3.23
CA PRO A 91 -6.72 -16.24 -2.34
C PRO A 91 -7.10 -16.51 -0.88
N SER A 92 -6.87 -17.73 -0.43
CA SER A 92 -6.70 -18.06 0.99
C SER A 92 -5.21 -18.05 1.28
N GLY A 93 -4.63 -16.86 1.20
CA GLY A 93 -3.22 -16.63 1.43
C GLY A 93 -3.05 -15.38 2.27
N ARG A 94 -2.57 -15.56 3.50
CA ARG A 94 -1.80 -14.55 4.23
C ARG A 94 -0.95 -13.78 3.22
N PRO A 95 -0.92 -12.44 3.17
CA PRO A 95 -0.02 -11.74 2.26
C PRO A 95 1.40 -12.21 2.62
N ALA A 96 1.94 -13.10 1.78
CA ALA A 96 3.33 -13.48 1.88
C ALA A 96 4.09 -12.20 1.59
N ALA A 97 5.00 -11.83 2.49
CA ALA A 97 5.81 -10.64 2.37
C ALA A 97 6.72 -10.64 1.12
N ASN A 98 6.66 -11.67 0.26
CA ASN A 98 7.28 -11.74 -1.06
C ASN A 98 6.30 -12.36 -2.09
N ALA A 99 5.14 -11.76 -2.28
CA ALA A 99 4.41 -11.93 -3.53
C ALA A 99 5.21 -11.21 -4.63
N ASP A 100 5.38 -11.86 -5.78
CA ASP A 100 6.11 -11.31 -6.92
C ASP A 100 5.58 -9.90 -7.26
N VAL A 101 6.44 -8.88 -7.25
CA VAL A 101 6.03 -7.50 -7.54
C VAL A 101 5.50 -7.45 -8.97
N PRO A 102 4.28 -6.97 -9.24
CA PRO A 102 3.78 -6.93 -10.62
C PRO A 102 4.67 -6.06 -11.52
N GLU A 103 5.00 -6.56 -12.72
CA GLU A 103 5.89 -5.84 -13.67
C GLU A 103 5.29 -4.50 -14.10
N LEU A 104 3.95 -4.41 -14.22
CA LEU A 104 3.21 -3.20 -14.58
C LEU A 104 2.09 -2.91 -13.56
N MET A 105 2.16 -1.74 -12.95
CA MET A 105 1.21 -1.27 -11.94
C MET A 105 0.65 0.11 -12.29
N VAL A 106 -0.61 0.35 -11.92
CA VAL A 106 -1.22 1.69 -11.97
C VAL A 106 -1.80 2.02 -10.62
N PHE A 107 -1.22 3.03 -9.97
CA PHE A 107 -1.63 3.54 -8.67
C PHE A 107 -2.81 4.48 -8.84
N VAL A 108 -3.90 4.22 -8.12
CA VAL A 108 -5.19 4.93 -8.28
C VAL A 108 -5.84 5.26 -6.94
N SER A 109 -6.87 6.11 -7.00
CA SER A 109 -7.76 6.46 -5.88
C SER A 109 -9.18 6.63 -6.41
N PHE A 110 -10.19 6.32 -5.59
CA PHE A 110 -11.59 6.59 -5.92
C PHE A 110 -11.94 8.09 -5.95
N SER A 111 -11.05 8.96 -5.47
CA SER A 111 -11.17 10.43 -5.66
C SER A 111 -10.93 10.88 -7.10
N LEU A 112 -10.41 10.00 -7.98
CA LEU A 112 -10.26 10.30 -9.40
C LEU A 112 -11.60 10.38 -10.12
N PRO A 113 -11.72 11.19 -11.19
CA PRO A 113 -12.93 11.23 -11.99
C PRO A 113 -13.32 9.85 -12.52
N ARG A 114 -14.61 9.54 -12.50
CA ARG A 114 -15.13 8.22 -12.94
C ARG A 114 -14.70 7.84 -14.35
N LYS A 115 -14.67 8.81 -15.27
CA LYS A 115 -14.21 8.60 -16.67
C LYS A 115 -12.72 8.21 -16.74
N THR A 116 -11.89 8.80 -15.89
CA THR A 116 -10.46 8.47 -15.78
C THR A 116 -10.28 7.03 -15.29
N LEU A 117 -10.95 6.65 -14.19
CA LEU A 117 -10.89 5.28 -13.67
C LEU A 117 -11.37 4.25 -14.71
N GLN A 118 -12.48 4.52 -15.41
CA GLN A 118 -12.96 3.64 -16.47
C GLN A 118 -11.96 3.48 -17.63
N ARG A 119 -11.26 4.54 -18.02
CA ARG A 119 -10.19 4.45 -19.03
C ARG A 119 -9.04 3.59 -18.53
N ILE A 120 -8.59 3.81 -17.29
CA ILE A 120 -7.51 3.04 -16.68
C ILE A 120 -7.86 1.56 -16.67
N VAL A 121 -9.05 1.19 -16.18
CA VAL A 121 -9.51 -0.22 -16.15
C VAL A 121 -9.51 -0.84 -17.54
N ARG A 122 -10.04 -0.16 -18.57
CA ARG A 122 -10.04 -0.67 -19.95
C ARG A 122 -8.63 -0.90 -20.51
N GLN A 123 -7.68 0.00 -20.18
CA GLN A 123 -6.30 -0.16 -20.62
C GLN A 123 -5.61 -1.28 -19.85
N SER A 124 -5.84 -1.37 -18.53
CA SER A 124 -5.27 -2.40 -17.66
C SER A 124 -5.71 -3.82 -18.00
N GLU A 125 -6.96 -4.00 -18.44
CA GLU A 125 -7.46 -5.29 -18.93
C GLU A 125 -6.64 -5.81 -20.13
N ARG A 126 -6.19 -4.90 -21.00
CA ARG A 126 -5.41 -5.25 -22.21
C ARG A 126 -3.91 -5.37 -21.93
N SER A 127 -3.38 -4.48 -21.10
CA SER A 127 -1.95 -4.48 -20.75
C SER A 127 -1.57 -5.53 -19.70
N GLY A 128 -2.55 -6.01 -18.93
CA GLY A 128 -2.32 -6.85 -17.76
C GLY A 128 -1.85 -6.05 -16.53
N ALA A 129 -2.01 -4.73 -16.53
CA ALA A 129 -1.61 -3.89 -15.41
C ALA A 129 -2.44 -4.17 -14.16
N VAL A 130 -1.78 -4.23 -13.00
CA VAL A 130 -2.44 -4.37 -11.70
C VAL A 130 -2.76 -2.97 -11.15
N LEU A 131 -3.99 -2.75 -10.71
CA LEU A 131 -4.38 -1.50 -10.08
C LEU A 131 -4.05 -1.54 -8.60
N ILE A 132 -3.38 -0.51 -8.09
CA ILE A 132 -2.96 -0.43 -6.69
C ILE A 132 -3.70 0.71 -6.01
N LEU A 133 -4.48 0.37 -4.97
CA LEU A 133 -5.20 1.30 -4.11
C LEU A 133 -4.43 1.50 -2.81
N ARG A 134 -4.40 2.74 -2.32
CA ARG A 134 -3.72 3.08 -1.06
C ARG A 134 -4.45 2.54 0.16
N GLY A 135 -5.77 2.48 0.11
CA GLY A 135 -6.56 2.15 1.29
C GLY A 135 -8.02 1.94 0.94
N LEU A 136 -8.83 1.96 1.98
CA LEU A 136 -10.26 1.66 1.91
C LEU A 136 -11.08 2.92 1.65
N THR A 137 -12.14 2.77 0.88
CA THR A 137 -13.21 3.76 0.79
C THR A 137 -14.01 3.75 2.09
N GLY A 138 -14.19 4.93 2.70
CA GLY A 138 -15.01 5.08 3.91
C GLY A 138 -14.57 4.21 5.10
N HIS A 139 -13.31 3.78 5.15
CA HIS A 139 -12.78 2.85 6.16
C HIS A 139 -13.47 1.46 6.17
N SER A 140 -14.11 1.05 5.07
CA SER A 140 -14.85 -0.22 4.97
C SER A 140 -14.36 -1.09 3.82
N LEU A 141 -14.01 -2.34 4.13
CA LEU A 141 -13.66 -3.34 3.12
C LEU A 141 -14.86 -3.65 2.20
N THR A 142 -16.06 -3.75 2.76
CA THR A 142 -17.29 -4.02 2.01
C THR A 142 -17.57 -2.91 1.01
N GLN A 143 -17.55 -1.65 1.47
CA GLN A 143 -17.78 -0.50 0.59
C GLN A 143 -16.71 -0.40 -0.50
N THR A 144 -15.44 -0.70 -0.15
CA THR A 144 -14.35 -0.75 -1.10
C THR A 144 -14.60 -1.83 -2.16
N GLY A 145 -15.01 -3.03 -1.75
CA GLY A 145 -15.35 -4.12 -2.66
C GLY A 145 -16.48 -3.76 -3.62
N GLU A 146 -17.53 -3.10 -3.13
CA GLU A 146 -18.64 -2.62 -3.96
C GLU A 146 -18.22 -1.55 -4.98
N GLU A 147 -17.37 -0.60 -4.59
CA GLU A 147 -16.83 0.41 -5.52
C GLU A 147 -15.93 -0.22 -6.58
N ILE A 148 -15.08 -1.19 -6.18
CA ILE A 148 -14.27 -1.98 -7.11
C ILE A 148 -15.17 -2.73 -8.08
N ALA A 149 -16.17 -3.47 -7.60
CA ALA A 149 -17.10 -4.23 -8.43
C ALA A 149 -17.85 -3.33 -9.42
N ARG A 150 -18.37 -2.18 -8.95
CA ARG A 150 -19.01 -1.18 -9.81
C ARG A 150 -18.05 -0.62 -10.85
N LEU A 151 -16.77 -0.44 -10.52
CA LEU A 151 -15.77 0.14 -11.42
C LEU A 151 -15.33 -0.85 -12.51
N ILE A 152 -15.04 -2.09 -12.13
CA ILE A 152 -14.53 -3.13 -13.02
C ILE A 152 -15.65 -3.71 -13.89
N GLY A 153 -16.83 -3.97 -13.30
CA GLY A 153 -17.88 -4.75 -13.94
C GLY A 153 -17.39 -6.15 -14.29
N GLU A 154 -17.64 -6.59 -15.53
CA GLU A 154 -17.25 -7.92 -16.04
C GLU A 154 -15.79 -8.00 -16.55
N ARG A 155 -15.01 -6.92 -16.38
CA ARG A 155 -13.65 -6.85 -16.93
C ARG A 155 -12.68 -7.69 -16.10
N ASN A 156 -11.71 -8.31 -16.76
CA ASN A 156 -10.69 -9.07 -16.06
C ASN A 156 -9.51 -8.18 -15.68
N VAL A 157 -9.59 -7.52 -14.53
CA VAL A 157 -8.56 -6.61 -14.01
C VAL A 157 -8.25 -6.91 -12.55
N MET A 158 -6.97 -7.12 -12.24
CA MET A 158 -6.53 -7.33 -10.87
C MET A 158 -6.40 -6.01 -10.11
N VAL A 159 -6.96 -5.95 -8.91
CA VAL A 159 -6.89 -4.79 -8.02
C VAL A 159 -6.39 -5.23 -6.66
N LEU A 160 -5.40 -4.50 -6.14
CA LEU A 160 -4.81 -4.74 -4.81
C LEU A 160 -4.92 -3.49 -3.95
N ILE A 161 -5.25 -3.69 -2.67
CA ILE A 161 -5.15 -2.64 -1.66
C ILE A 161 -3.80 -2.83 -0.98
N HIS A 162 -2.82 -2.02 -1.34
CA HIS A 162 -1.45 -2.15 -0.88
C HIS A 162 -0.84 -0.79 -0.53
N PRO A 163 -1.18 -0.20 0.63
CA PRO A 163 -0.61 1.08 1.07
C PRO A 163 0.93 1.12 1.04
N PRO A 164 1.68 0.10 1.50
CA PRO A 164 3.14 0.17 1.48
C PRO A 164 3.76 0.29 0.08
N ALA A 165 3.08 -0.17 -0.99
CA ALA A 165 3.57 -0.04 -2.35
C ALA A 165 3.69 1.43 -2.79
N PHE A 166 2.88 2.34 -2.22
CA PHE A 166 3.00 3.77 -2.50
C PHE A 166 4.32 4.35 -1.98
N GLN A 167 4.79 3.86 -0.83
CA GLN A 167 6.09 4.24 -0.27
C GLN A 167 7.22 3.58 -1.06
N GLN A 168 7.10 2.28 -1.30
CA GLN A 168 8.05 1.47 -2.09
C GLN A 168 8.42 2.12 -3.43
N PHE A 169 7.43 2.57 -4.21
CA PHE A 169 7.63 3.17 -5.52
C PHE A 169 7.57 4.71 -5.51
N GLN A 170 7.64 5.30 -4.31
CA GLN A 170 7.65 6.75 -4.10
C GLN A 170 6.49 7.50 -4.80
N VAL A 171 5.31 6.87 -4.84
CA VAL A 171 4.09 7.40 -5.46
C VAL A 171 3.42 8.41 -4.53
N ARG A 172 3.68 9.69 -4.79
CA ARG A 172 3.14 10.80 -3.98
C ARG A 172 1.76 11.29 -4.46
N GLN A 173 1.46 11.08 -5.74
CA GLN A 173 0.23 11.52 -6.40
C GLN A 173 -0.34 10.40 -7.27
N VAL A 174 -1.64 10.47 -7.53
CA VAL A 174 -2.36 9.53 -8.39
C VAL A 174 -3.12 10.29 -9.49
N PRO A 175 -3.29 9.70 -10.68
CA PRO A 175 -2.78 8.38 -11.06
C PRO A 175 -1.27 8.39 -11.33
N SER A 176 -0.66 7.21 -11.22
CA SER A 176 0.76 7.02 -11.51
C SER A 176 0.99 5.61 -12.04
N LEU A 177 1.73 5.49 -13.16
CA LEU A 177 2.10 4.21 -13.76
C LEU A 177 3.52 3.85 -13.34
N VAL A 178 3.72 2.61 -12.90
CA VAL A 178 5.02 2.10 -12.47
C VAL A 178 5.35 0.84 -13.25
N LEU A 179 6.56 0.79 -13.81
CA LEU A 179 7.20 -0.45 -14.24
C LEU A 179 8.24 -0.87 -13.21
N ALA A 180 8.25 -2.14 -12.85
CA ALA A 180 9.16 -2.69 -11.87
C ALA A 180 9.82 -3.97 -12.39
N ARG A 181 11.08 -4.21 -12.00
CA ARG A 181 11.73 -5.51 -12.17
C ARG A 181 11.48 -6.33 -10.92
N SER A 182 10.65 -7.36 -11.02
CA SER A 182 10.04 -8.01 -9.87
C SER A 182 11.07 -8.49 -8.84
N GLU A 183 12.17 -9.11 -9.28
CA GLU A 183 13.23 -9.62 -8.39
C GLU A 183 14.00 -8.51 -7.66
N SER A 184 14.21 -7.38 -8.32
CA SER A 184 15.00 -6.26 -7.78
C SER A 184 14.13 -5.29 -6.97
N ALA A 185 12.84 -5.21 -7.29
CA ALA A 185 11.87 -4.32 -6.64
C ALA A 185 11.38 -4.85 -5.29
N VAL A 186 11.55 -6.15 -5.01
CA VAL A 186 11.30 -6.76 -3.70
C VAL A 186 12.31 -6.31 -2.64
N GLN A 187 13.49 -5.82 -3.04
CA GLN A 187 14.46 -5.25 -2.11
C GLN A 187 13.96 -3.89 -1.64
N ILE A 188 13.91 -3.69 -0.33
CA ILE A 188 13.41 -2.46 0.31
C ILE A 188 14.47 -1.94 1.28
N ASP A 189 14.76 -0.65 1.22
CA ASP A 189 15.67 0.02 2.16
C ASP A 189 15.02 0.30 3.52
N GLU A 190 15.78 0.90 4.45
CA GLU A 190 15.29 1.24 5.80
C GLU A 190 14.13 2.25 5.76
N ASP A 191 14.04 3.06 4.70
CA ASP A 191 12.99 4.04 4.47
C ASP A 191 11.77 3.46 3.75
N GLY A 192 11.72 2.14 3.53
CA GLY A 192 10.60 1.49 2.87
C GLY A 192 10.55 1.70 1.36
N CYS A 193 11.64 2.14 0.73
CA CYS A 193 11.73 2.41 -0.71
C CYS A 193 12.44 1.28 -1.47
N ALA A 194 11.98 1.01 -2.70
CA ALA A 194 12.71 0.13 -3.61
C ALA A 194 13.93 0.86 -4.21
N PRO A 195 15.00 0.14 -4.60
CA PRO A 195 16.14 0.74 -5.30
C PRO A 195 15.70 1.54 -6.54
N ALA A 196 16.21 2.75 -6.74
CA ALA A 196 15.80 3.60 -7.87
C ALA A 196 16.03 2.97 -9.26
N ALA A 197 16.94 2.00 -9.36
CA ALA A 197 17.20 1.27 -10.61
C ALA A 197 16.24 0.08 -10.85
N SER A 198 15.43 -0.30 -9.85
CA SER A 198 14.52 -1.45 -9.91
C SER A 198 13.10 -1.09 -10.36
N PHE A 199 12.80 0.20 -10.52
CA PHE A 199 11.53 0.68 -11.06
C PHE A 199 11.69 1.98 -11.87
N ILE A 200 10.68 2.29 -12.69
CA ILE A 200 10.49 3.62 -13.30
C ILE A 200 9.02 4.00 -13.20
N ARG A 201 8.75 5.30 -13.06
CA ARG A 201 7.42 5.83 -12.79
C ARG A 201 7.08 6.99 -13.73
N VAL A 202 5.85 7.04 -14.19
CA VAL A 202 5.26 8.17 -14.91
C VAL A 202 4.05 8.66 -14.13
N ASP A 203 4.08 9.94 -13.75
CA ASP A 203 3.01 10.58 -13.00
C ASP A 203 2.02 11.33 -13.88
N GLY A 204 0.78 11.36 -13.40
CA GLY A 204 -0.28 12.18 -13.98
C GLY A 204 -1.28 11.38 -14.79
N ASP A 205 -2.37 12.06 -15.18
CA ASP A 205 -3.49 11.44 -15.87
C ASP A 205 -3.24 11.21 -17.36
N VAL A 206 -2.20 10.43 -17.66
CA VAL A 206 -1.84 10.03 -19.03
C VAL A 206 -2.38 8.64 -19.36
N GLY A 207 -2.45 8.32 -20.65
CA GLY A 207 -2.76 6.96 -21.11
C GLY A 207 -1.60 5.99 -20.84
N GLN A 208 -1.90 4.71 -20.63
CA GLN A 208 -0.86 3.68 -20.48
C GLN A 208 -0.01 3.56 -21.75
N ASP A 209 -0.63 3.73 -22.92
CA ASP A 209 0.01 3.80 -24.23
C ASP A 209 1.05 4.93 -24.28
N TYR A 210 0.65 6.14 -23.89
CA TYR A 210 1.56 7.29 -23.83
C TYR A 210 2.68 7.07 -22.81
N ALA A 211 2.37 6.59 -21.60
CA ALA A 211 3.36 6.38 -20.55
C ALA A 211 4.41 5.34 -20.95
N LEU A 212 4.00 4.23 -21.58
CA LEU A 212 4.91 3.20 -22.07
C LEU A 212 5.78 3.71 -23.23
N GLU A 213 5.20 4.46 -24.17
CA GLU A 213 5.96 5.10 -25.25
C GLU A 213 6.97 6.13 -24.70
N LEU A 214 6.58 6.90 -23.69
CA LEU A 214 7.46 7.85 -23.01
C LEU A 214 8.65 7.14 -22.36
N ILE A 215 8.40 6.06 -21.62
CA ILE A 215 9.44 5.24 -20.99
C ILE A 215 10.36 4.65 -22.06
N GLU A 216 9.80 4.10 -23.15
CA GLU A 216 10.59 3.52 -24.24
C GLU A 216 11.58 4.54 -24.84
N ARG A 217 11.13 5.78 -25.07
CA ARG A 217 11.96 6.83 -25.65
C ARG A 217 12.97 7.43 -24.68
N GLN A 218 12.62 7.57 -23.41
CA GLN A 218 13.41 8.35 -22.43
C GLN A 218 14.29 7.49 -21.53
N ALA A 219 14.00 6.19 -21.39
CA ALA A 219 14.70 5.30 -20.48
C ALA A 219 15.13 4.01 -21.20
N PRO A 220 16.30 4.01 -21.87
CA PRO A 220 16.78 2.86 -22.64
C PRO A 220 16.83 1.54 -21.85
N ALA A 221 17.16 1.60 -20.55
CA ALA A 221 17.19 0.44 -19.67
C ALA A 221 15.81 -0.25 -19.46
N TRP A 222 14.72 0.43 -19.81
CA TRP A 222 13.34 -0.03 -19.69
C TRP A 222 12.64 -0.24 -21.04
N ALA A 223 13.30 0.11 -22.14
CA ALA A 223 12.69 0.18 -23.46
C ALA A 223 12.10 -1.16 -23.92
N ASP A 224 12.81 -2.27 -23.69
CA ASP A 224 12.32 -3.58 -24.10
C ASP A 224 11.07 -4.02 -23.34
N ILE A 225 11.02 -3.74 -22.02
CA ILE A 225 9.85 -4.02 -21.19
C ILE A 225 8.68 -3.16 -21.65
N ALA A 226 8.91 -1.86 -21.80
CA ALA A 226 7.89 -0.91 -22.24
C ALA A 226 7.30 -1.28 -23.61
N ARG A 227 8.15 -1.64 -24.57
CA ARG A 227 7.74 -2.05 -25.93
C ARG A 227 6.88 -3.30 -25.91
N ARG A 228 7.24 -4.33 -25.12
CA ARG A 228 6.44 -5.56 -24.98
C ARG A 228 5.06 -5.27 -24.39
N LEU A 229 4.99 -4.45 -23.34
CA LEU A 229 3.73 -4.08 -22.70
C LEU A 229 2.87 -3.19 -23.60
N ALA A 230 3.49 -2.27 -24.35
CA ALA A 230 2.80 -1.42 -25.32
C ALA A 230 2.19 -2.25 -26.46
N ALA A 231 2.92 -3.25 -26.96
CA ALA A 231 2.40 -4.19 -27.95
C ALA A 231 1.20 -4.99 -27.41
N ARG A 232 1.24 -5.41 -26.15
CA ARG A 232 0.13 -6.09 -25.47
C ARG A 232 -1.09 -5.18 -25.36
N LEU A 233 -0.89 -3.93 -24.94
CA LEU A 233 -1.92 -2.91 -24.85
C LEU A 233 -2.54 -2.58 -26.21
N ALA A 234 -1.77 -2.55 -27.29
CA ALA A 234 -2.28 -2.31 -28.65
C ALA A 234 -3.18 -3.46 -29.15
N GLY A 235 -3.06 -4.66 -28.58
CA GLY A 235 -3.79 -5.86 -29.00
C GLY A 235 -3.28 -6.44 -30.32
N PRO A 236 -3.89 -7.53 -30.81
CA PRO A 236 -3.60 -8.07 -32.14
C PRO A 236 -3.83 -6.98 -33.19
N ARG A 237 -2.83 -6.73 -34.04
CA ARG A 237 -3.05 -5.92 -35.24
C ARG A 237 -4.02 -6.69 -36.16
N PRO A 238 -5.09 -6.06 -36.66
CA PRO A 238 -6.03 -6.71 -37.57
C PRO A 238 -5.36 -7.13 -38.88
#